data_AF-A0A4Q9GJ11-F1
#
_entry.id   AF-A0A4Q9GJ11-F1
#
_cell.length_a   1.000
_cell.length_b   1.000
_cell.length_c   1.000
_cell.angle_alpha   90.00
_cell.angle_beta   90.00
_cell.angle_gamma   90.00
#
_symmetry.space_group_name_H-M   'P 1'
#
loop_
_entity.id
_entity.type
_entity.pdbx_description
1 polymer ?
#
loop_
_entity_poly.entity_id
_entity_poly.type
_entity_poly.pdbx_seq_one_letter_code
_entity_poly.pdbx_strand_id
1 'polypeptide(L)' 'MDTRQDEKLIEGLKVLETVESDNVLRWDGQALYVEQDVYHNGQLVHRKYRRKVTAEVARVLLSVVAGAGKA' A
#
# COMPACT_ATOMS: atom_id res chain seq x y z
N MET A 1 -3.38 -12.94 4.36
CA MET A 1 -1.98 -12.94 4.82
C MET A 1 -1.84 -11.76 5.74
N ASP A 2 -1.41 -12.03 6.96
CA ASP A 2 -1.38 -11.09 8.05
C ASP A 2 -0.07 -10.30 7.97
N THR A 3 -0.13 -9.03 7.58
CA THR A 3 1.03 -8.13 7.45
C THR A 3 1.40 -7.46 8.78
N ARG A 4 1.07 -8.09 9.92
CA ARG A 4 1.37 -7.59 11.26
C ARG A 4 2.89 -7.62 11.52
N GLN A 5 3.53 -6.52 11.16
CA GLN A 5 4.63 -5.82 11.84
C GLN A 5 5.80 -6.68 12.36
N ASP A 6 6.93 -6.60 11.67
CA ASP A 6 8.23 -6.94 12.25
C ASP A 6 8.68 -5.78 13.16
N GLU A 7 8.19 -5.76 14.40
CA GLU A 7 8.69 -4.86 15.45
C GLU A 7 10.05 -5.35 15.96
N LYS A 8 11.07 -4.50 15.93
CA LYS A 8 12.42 -4.81 16.42
C LYS A 8 12.86 -3.79 17.46
N LEU A 9 13.05 -4.25 18.70
CA LEU A 9 13.64 -3.42 19.74
C LEU A 9 15.15 -3.25 19.51
N ILE A 10 15.60 -2.01 19.40
CA ILE A 10 17.03 -1.66 19.43
C ILE A 10 17.41 -1.38 20.88
N GLU A 11 17.90 -2.41 21.60
CA GLU A 11 18.10 -2.36 23.06
C GLU A 11 18.98 -1.21 23.55
N GLY A 12 20.01 -0.84 22.78
CA GLY A 12 20.94 0.25 23.11
C GLY A 12 20.34 1.65 22.96
N LEU A 13 19.24 1.78 22.21
CA LEU A 13 18.52 3.03 22.00
C LEU A 13 17.16 3.07 22.70
N LYS A 14 16.66 1.92 23.19
CA LYS A 14 15.31 1.76 23.73
C LYS A 14 14.21 2.23 22.76
N VAL A 15 14.43 2.03 21.48
CA VAL A 15 13.50 2.36 20.40
C VAL A 15 12.97 1.08 19.76
N LEU A 16 11.67 1.05 19.48
CA LEU A 16 11.05 0.02 18.65
C LEU A 16 11.10 0.48 17.19
N GLU A 17 11.84 -0.25 16.38
CA GLU A 17 11.84 -0.08 14.93
C GLU A 17 10.67 -0.88 14.36
N THR A 18 9.86 -0.23 13.50
CA THR A 18 8.73 -0.84 12.82
C THR A 18 8.96 -0.77 11.31
N VAL A 19 8.64 -1.86 10.62
CA VAL A 19 8.55 -1.88 9.16
C VAL A 19 7.13 -2.26 8.77
N GLU A 20 6.49 -1.39 8.01
CA GLU A 20 5.14 -1.58 7.50
C GLU A 20 5.15 -1.48 5.98
N SER A 21 4.20 -2.15 5.33
CA SER A 21 4.04 -2.00 3.88
C SER A 21 2.57 -1.98 3.50
N ASP A 22 2.24 -1.15 2.53
CA ASP A 22 0.88 -1.02 2.00
C ASP A 22 0.90 -1.05 0.48
N ASN A 23 -0.16 -1.61 -0.13
CA ASN A 23 -0.36 -1.58 -1.57
C ASN A 23 -1.28 -0.41 -1.92
N VAL A 24 -0.70 0.62 -2.52
CA VAL A 24 -1.39 1.87 -2.82
C VAL A 24 -1.79 1.91 -4.29
N LEU A 25 -3.08 2.13 -4.55
CA LEU A 25 -3.60 2.38 -5.89
C LEU A 25 -3.33 3.84 -6.29
N ARG A 26 -2.71 4.06 -7.46
CA ARG A 26 -2.29 5.38 -7.95
C ARG A 26 -2.71 5.60 -9.41
N TRP A 27 -2.89 6.87 -9.76
CA TRP A 27 -3.13 7.36 -11.12
C TRP A 27 -2.12 8.47 -11.44
N ASP A 28 -1.39 8.34 -12.55
CA ASP A 28 -0.36 9.32 -12.96
C ASP A 28 -0.82 10.27 -14.08
N GLY A 29 -2.10 10.24 -14.45
CA GLY A 29 -2.62 10.98 -15.60
C GLY A 29 -2.75 10.14 -16.87
N GLN A 30 -2.15 8.94 -16.93
CA GLN A 30 -2.24 8.05 -18.08
C GLN A 30 -2.70 6.63 -17.73
N ALA A 31 -2.22 6.07 -16.62
CA ALA A 31 -2.54 4.70 -16.23
C ALA A 31 -2.77 4.56 -14.73
N LEU A 32 -3.67 3.64 -14.39
CA LEU A 32 -3.88 3.20 -13.02
C LEU A 32 -2.86 2.09 -12.71
N TYR A 33 -2.23 2.14 -11.56
CA TYR A 33 -1.24 1.15 -11.13
C TYR A 33 -1.29 0.98 -9.61
N VAL A 34 -0.83 -0.18 -9.15
CA VAL A 34 -0.59 -0.45 -7.74
C VAL A 34 0.90 -0.37 -7.50
N GLU A 35 1.28 0.24 -6.39
CA GLU A 35 2.65 0.35 -5.92
C GLU A 35 2.71 -0.04 -4.45
N GLN A 36 3.75 -0.77 -4.04
CA GLN A 36 3.94 -1.10 -2.63
C GLN A 36 4.79 0.00 -1.99
N ASP A 37 4.16 0.75 -1.09
CA ASP A 37 4.82 1.71 -0.22
C ASP A 37 5.38 0.97 1.01
N VAL A 38 6.61 1.25 1.40
CA VAL A 38 7.26 0.68 2.59
C VAL A 38 7.62 1.80 3.54
N TYR A 39 7.20 1.65 4.79
CA TYR A 39 7.36 2.62 5.85
C TYR A 39 8.27 2.08 6.93
N HIS A 40 9.24 2.88 7.37
CA HIS A 40 10.03 2.61 8.57
C HIS A 40 9.63 3.65 9.62
N ASN A 41 9.14 3.21 10.78
CA ASN A 41 8.70 4.11 11.85
C ASN A 41 7.70 5.18 11.35
N GLY A 42 6.74 4.75 10.52
CA GLY A 42 5.73 5.62 9.91
C GLY A 42 6.24 6.54 8.78
N GLN A 43 7.53 6.53 8.46
CA GLN A 43 8.09 7.32 7.37
C GLN A 43 8.18 6.51 6.09
N LEU A 44 7.64 7.02 4.98
CA LEU A 44 7.76 6.39 3.67
C LEU A 44 9.23 6.39 3.22
N VAL A 45 9.84 5.22 3.15
CA VAL A 45 11.25 5.09 2.75
C VAL A 45 11.42 4.53 1.35
N HIS A 46 10.51 3.69 0.87
CA HIS A 46 10.60 3.08 -0.46
C HIS A 46 9.23 2.97 -1.12
N ARG A 47 9.22 3.09 -2.45
CA ARG A 47 8.14 2.59 -3.30
C ARG A 47 8.68 1.51 -4.21
N LYS A 48 8.01 0.37 -4.27
CA LYS A 48 8.47 -0.79 -5.04
C LYS A 48 7.32 -1.51 -5.71
N TYR A 49 7.67 -2.38 -6.66
CA TYR A 49 6.73 -3.26 -7.38
C TYR A 49 5.55 -2.52 -8.05
N ARG A 50 5.86 -1.45 -8.79
CA ARG A 50 4.86 -0.77 -9.62
C ARG A 50 4.27 -1.72 -10.68
N ARG A 51 2.97 -1.98 -10.60
CA ARG A 51 2.24 -2.85 -11.54
C ARG A 51 1.01 -2.14 -12.10
N LYS A 52 0.91 -2.08 -13.43
CA LYS A 52 -0.28 -1.53 -14.09
C LYS A 52 -1.51 -2.36 -13.74
N VAL A 53 -2.62 -1.68 -13.49
CA VAL A 53 -3.91 -2.33 -13.25
C VAL A 53 -4.44 -2.89 -14.57
N THR A 54 -4.91 -4.13 -14.55
CA THR A 54 -5.51 -4.77 -15.72
C THR A 54 -6.96 -4.31 -15.92
N ALA A 55 -7.48 -4.46 -17.13
CA ALA A 55 -8.86 -4.08 -17.44
C ALA A 55 -9.89 -4.82 -16.55
N GLU A 56 -9.64 -6.07 -16.19
CA GLU A 56 -10.50 -6.85 -15.31
C GLU A 56 -10.55 -6.26 -13.89
N VAL A 57 -9.39 -5.98 -13.30
CA VAL A 57 -9.31 -5.36 -11.97
C VAL A 57 -9.93 -3.96 -11.99
N ALA A 58 -9.70 -3.18 -13.05
CA ALA A 58 -10.32 -1.85 -13.20
C ALA A 58 -11.86 -1.92 -13.21
N ARG A 59 -12.45 -2.93 -13.88
CA ARG A 59 -13.92 -3.13 -13.89
C ARG A 59 -14.46 -3.45 -12.49
N VAL A 60 -13.76 -4.29 -11.73
CA VAL A 60 -14.15 -4.62 -10.35
C VAL A 60 -14.02 -3.40 -9.44
N LEU A 61 -12.92 -2.65 -9.54
CA LEU A 61 -12.76 -1.42 -8.76
C LEU A 61 -13.87 -0.40 -9.06
N LEU A 62 -14.24 -0.25 -10.34
CA LEU A 62 -15.33 0.62 -10.74
C LEU A 62 -16.66 0.17 -10.13
N SER A 63 -16.97 -1.13 -10.11
CA SER A 63 -18.23 -1.61 -9.54
C SER A 63 -18.31 -1.38 -8.03
N VAL A 64 -17.20 -1.53 -7.30
CA VAL A 64 -17.13 -1.27 -5.86
C VAL A 64 -17.31 0.23 -5.57
N VAL A 65 -16.58 1.09 -6.27
CA VAL A 65 -16.64 2.56 -6.05
C VAL A 65 -17.98 3.13 -6.48
N ALA A 66 -18.53 2.71 -7.63
CA ALA A 66 -19.82 3.17 -8.12
C ALA A 66 -21.01 2.59 -7.32
N GLY A 67 -20.85 1.38 -6.76
CA GLY A 67 -21.84 0.76 -5.87
C GLY A 67 -21.91 1.40 -4.49
N ALA A 68 -20.79 1.92 -3.98
CA ALA A 68 -20.72 2.60 -2.69
C ALA A 68 -21.49 3.93 -2.63
N GLY A 69 -21.91 4.49 -3.78
CA GLY A 69 -22.73 5.69 -3.86
C GLY A 69 -24.25 5.47 -3.86
N LYS A 70 -24.72 4.22 -3.69
CA LYS A 70 -26.15 3.84 -3.69
C LYS A 70 -26.64 3.25 -2.36
N ALA A 71 -26.09 3.70 -1.24
CA ALA A 71 -26.57 3.38 0.11
C ALA A 71 -27.24 4.60 0.75
#